data_AF-A0A1N6PUT5-F1
#
_entry.id   AF-A0A1N6PUT5-F1
#
_cell.length_a   1.000
_cell.length_b   1.000
_cell.length_c   1.000
_cell.angle_alpha   90.00
_cell.angle_beta   90.00
_cell.angle_gamma   90.00
#
_symmetry.space_group_name_H-M   'P 1'
#
loop_
_entity.id
_entity.type
_entity.pdbx_description
1 polymer ?
#
loop_
_entity_poly.entity_id
_entity_poly.type
_entity_poly.pdbx_seq_one_letter_code
_entity_poly.pdbx_strand_id
1 'polypeptide(L)'
;MYNISNKFGKIQDGWLGTVSNNDETITISYDLHSYTDSDSILISYIDGFNNMKHLFIKNPNSEDMSVNHNDFIPYENYQEITFPDYSFMSFNLYGFEPNDESKYKSFLISSHDHYISSNQPTTAKLGFSNEFERYYFYIWINLRNKYTYSTTEIGNSIKPISIPPKPNLDIITKTMTDFQFKVDTEFTSSASVWRYFKESESNPPQSEYLTEWKISVPKNETFNLVELPLEITENYPNINLDKLEYLRTELFNIENKDGYSSSEIKIVYE
;
A
#
# COMPACT_ATOMS: atom_id res chain seq x y z
N MET A 1 -14.28 11.36 -4.85
CA MET A 1 -13.76 11.11 -3.48
C MET A 1 -12.73 12.19 -3.20
N TYR A 2 -12.75 12.79 -2.01
CA TYR A 2 -11.81 13.83 -1.61
C TYR A 2 -10.86 13.24 -0.57
N ASN A 3 -9.59 13.64 -0.59
CA ASN A 3 -8.64 13.41 0.50
C ASN A 3 -8.36 14.75 1.18
N ILE A 4 -8.39 14.77 2.50
CA ILE A 4 -7.97 15.91 3.30
C ILE A 4 -6.85 15.44 4.21
N SER A 5 -5.74 16.15 4.15
CA SER A 5 -4.58 15.82 4.95
C SER A 5 -3.83 17.05 5.41
N ASN A 6 -3.07 16.89 6.48
CA ASN A 6 -2.04 17.83 6.88
C ASN A 6 -0.64 17.19 6.76
N LYS A 7 0.39 18.00 6.97
CA LYS A 7 1.78 17.54 6.98
C LYS A 7 2.09 16.47 8.03
N PHE A 8 1.22 16.18 8.98
CA PHE A 8 1.47 15.14 9.99
C PHE A 8 0.81 13.81 9.62
N GLY A 9 0.32 13.67 8.38
CA GLY A 9 -0.37 12.46 7.93
C GLY A 9 -1.70 12.23 8.65
N LYS A 10 -2.27 13.26 9.30
CA LYS A 10 -3.62 13.17 9.82
C LYS A 10 -4.57 13.15 8.63
N ILE A 11 -5.17 11.99 8.41
CA ILE A 11 -6.14 11.74 7.36
C ILE A 11 -7.50 11.68 8.04
N GLN A 12 -8.45 12.45 7.53
CA GLN A 12 -9.85 12.23 7.83
C GLN A 12 -10.48 11.66 6.57
N ASP A 13 -10.65 10.34 6.55
CA ASP A 13 -11.41 9.66 5.50
C ASP A 13 -12.88 10.02 5.64
N GLY A 14 -13.32 10.97 4.82
CA GLY A 14 -14.69 11.44 4.81
C GLY A 14 -15.37 11.08 3.50
N TRP A 15 -16.32 10.15 3.53
CA TRP A 15 -17.59 10.44 2.85
C TRP A 15 -18.26 11.56 3.67
N LEU A 16 -18.95 12.49 3.01
CA LEU A 16 -19.71 13.62 3.58
C LEU A 16 -19.00 14.99 3.44
N GLY A 17 -19.08 15.53 2.23
CA GLY A 17 -19.54 16.90 2.04
C GLY A 17 -20.87 16.83 1.31
N THR A 18 -21.84 17.66 1.67
CA THR A 18 -23.08 17.77 0.89
C THR A 18 -22.72 18.44 -0.43
N VAL A 19 -22.59 17.68 -1.52
CA VAL A 19 -22.47 18.25 -2.87
C VAL A 19 -23.85 18.76 -3.27
N SER A 20 -24.20 19.99 -2.91
CA SER A 20 -25.39 20.64 -3.43
C SER A 20 -25.07 21.21 -4.82
N ASN A 21 -25.60 20.58 -5.87
CA ASN A 21 -25.52 21.07 -7.24
C ASN A 21 -26.46 22.26 -7.48
N ASN A 22 -26.25 23.36 -6.77
CA ASN A 22 -26.77 24.66 -7.14
C ASN A 22 -25.54 25.53 -7.44
N ASP A 23 -25.27 25.76 -8.73
CA ASP A 23 -24.34 26.79 -9.22
C ASP A 23 -22.83 26.57 -8.91
N GLU A 24 -22.22 25.48 -9.38
CA GLU A 24 -20.75 25.26 -9.39
C GLU A 24 -20.02 25.27 -8.03
N THR A 25 -20.74 25.48 -6.93
CA THR A 25 -20.18 25.53 -5.58
C THR A 25 -20.24 24.16 -4.91
N ILE A 26 -19.08 23.55 -4.66
CA ILE A 26 -18.99 22.37 -3.80
C ILE A 26 -18.70 22.87 -2.39
N THR A 27 -19.74 23.21 -1.62
CA THR A 27 -19.53 23.55 -0.21
C THR A 27 -19.08 22.31 0.53
N ILE A 28 -17.82 22.29 0.96
CA ILE A 28 -17.28 21.23 1.78
C ILE A 28 -17.11 21.71 3.21
N SER A 29 -18.15 21.51 4.01
CA SER A 29 -18.14 21.82 5.44
C SER A 29 -17.42 20.72 6.22
N TYR A 30 -16.36 21.09 6.92
CA TYR A 30 -15.54 20.17 7.70
C TYR A 30 -15.25 20.73 9.08
N ASP A 31 -15.22 19.82 10.07
CA ASP A 31 -14.69 20.14 11.39
C ASP A 31 -13.16 20.24 11.34
N LEU A 32 -12.69 21.46 11.08
CA LEU A 32 -11.26 21.78 11.07
C LEU A 32 -10.66 21.87 12.48
N HIS A 33 -11.42 21.66 13.57
CA HIS A 33 -10.84 21.58 14.94
C HIS A 33 -9.76 20.50 15.02
N SER A 34 -9.88 19.45 14.20
CA SER A 34 -8.88 18.39 14.14
C SER A 34 -7.57 18.84 13.44
N TYR A 35 -7.53 20.00 12.78
CA TYR A 35 -6.40 20.54 12.02
C TYR A 35 -5.88 21.88 12.52
N THR A 36 -6.39 22.42 13.64
CA THR A 36 -5.99 23.74 14.18
C THR A 36 -4.53 23.84 14.58
N ASP A 37 -3.90 22.70 14.88
CA ASP A 37 -2.48 22.63 15.21
C ASP A 37 -1.60 22.49 13.95
N SER A 38 -2.20 22.56 12.76
CA SER A 38 -1.50 22.48 11.49
C SER A 38 -1.37 23.84 10.83
N ASP A 39 -0.17 24.17 10.39
CA ASP A 39 0.11 25.39 9.60
C ASP A 39 -0.51 25.33 8.19
N SER A 40 -0.99 24.15 7.76
CA SER A 40 -1.52 23.93 6.41
C SER A 40 -2.33 22.64 6.28
N ILE A 41 -3.21 22.62 5.28
CA ILE A 41 -3.98 21.44 4.85
C ILE A 41 -3.98 21.35 3.32
N LEU A 42 -3.99 20.12 2.81
CA LEU A 42 -4.19 19.78 1.41
C LEU A 42 -5.55 19.12 1.27
N ILE A 43 -6.35 19.63 0.34
CA ILE A 43 -7.57 18.97 -0.14
C ILE A 43 -7.30 18.53 -1.59
N SER A 44 -7.51 17.25 -1.90
CA SER A 44 -7.34 16.72 -3.25
C SER A 44 -8.52 15.85 -3.68
N TYR A 45 -8.81 15.76 -4.98
CA TYR A 45 -9.83 14.85 -5.50
C TYR A 45 -9.63 14.53 -6.98
N ILE A 46 -10.38 13.54 -7.45
CA ILE A 46 -10.54 13.20 -8.86
C ILE A 46 -11.92 13.67 -9.33
N ASP A 47 -11.96 14.46 -10.40
CA ASP A 47 -13.20 14.94 -11.02
C ASP A 47 -13.88 13.87 -11.91
N GLY A 48 -15.07 14.19 -12.44
CA GLY A 48 -15.83 13.28 -13.31
C GLY A 48 -15.14 12.95 -14.65
N PHE A 49 -14.05 13.63 -15.00
CA PHE A 49 -13.25 13.42 -16.20
C PHE A 49 -11.90 12.74 -15.90
N ASN A 50 -11.74 12.20 -14.68
CA ASN A 50 -10.51 11.58 -14.22
C ASN A 50 -9.30 12.53 -14.21
N ASN A 51 -9.54 13.82 -13.93
CA ASN A 51 -8.46 14.77 -13.65
C ASN A 51 -8.31 14.94 -12.14
N MET A 52 -7.06 14.89 -11.67
CA MET A 52 -6.76 15.20 -10.29
C MET A 52 -6.67 16.71 -10.11
N LYS A 53 -7.27 17.21 -9.03
CA LYS A 53 -7.22 18.61 -8.63
C LYS A 53 -6.89 18.72 -7.15
N HIS A 54 -6.37 19.88 -6.74
CA HIS A 54 -6.01 20.15 -5.36
C HIS A 54 -6.22 21.61 -4.96
N LEU A 55 -6.32 21.81 -3.65
CA LEU A 55 -6.39 23.10 -2.99
C LEU A 55 -5.52 23.03 -1.75
N PHE A 56 -4.54 23.93 -1.66
CA PHE A 56 -3.64 24.05 -0.52
C PHE A 56 -4.07 25.26 0.31
N ILE A 57 -4.37 25.04 1.58
CA ILE A 57 -4.82 26.09 2.50
C ILE A 57 -3.77 26.27 3.58
N LYS A 58 -3.31 27.50 3.75
CA LYS A 58 -2.33 27.87 4.78
C LYS A 58 -3.07 28.48 5.97
N ASN A 59 -2.66 28.12 7.18
CA ASN A 59 -3.23 28.57 8.45
C ASN A 59 -4.76 28.41 8.49
N PRO A 60 -5.28 27.17 8.38
CA PRO A 60 -6.73 26.93 8.49
C PRO A 60 -7.24 27.46 9.85
N ASN A 61 -8.33 28.20 9.82
CA ASN A 61 -9.04 28.56 11.05
C ASN A 61 -9.86 27.37 11.57
N SER A 62 -10.32 27.44 12.82
CA SER A 62 -11.14 26.40 13.46
C SER A 62 -12.62 26.43 13.03
N GLU A 63 -12.97 27.24 12.04
CA GLU A 63 -14.35 27.43 11.61
C GLU A 63 -14.66 26.52 10.40
N ASP A 64 -15.92 26.14 10.23
CA ASP A 64 -16.38 25.43 9.06
C ASP A 64 -16.02 26.23 7.79
N MET A 65 -15.30 25.57 6.88
CA MET A 65 -14.93 26.18 5.61
C MET A 65 -15.98 25.88 4.55
N SER A 66 -16.16 26.82 3.61
CA SER A 66 -16.77 26.54 2.31
C SER A 66 -15.75 26.88 1.24
N VAL A 67 -15.45 25.91 0.38
CA VAL A 67 -14.49 26.07 -0.73
C VAL A 67 -15.26 26.00 -2.05
N ASN A 68 -14.86 26.78 -3.04
CA ASN A 68 -15.46 26.71 -4.37
C ASN A 68 -14.76 25.63 -5.21
N HIS A 69 -15.49 24.93 -6.09
CA HIS A 69 -14.86 24.00 -7.04
C HIS A 69 -13.81 24.70 -7.90
N ASN A 70 -14.04 25.97 -8.24
CA ASN A 70 -13.16 26.77 -9.07
C ASN A 70 -11.87 27.20 -8.35
N ASP A 71 -11.80 27.04 -7.03
CA ASP A 71 -10.57 27.30 -6.25
C ASP A 71 -9.55 26.17 -6.40
N PHE A 72 -10.01 24.99 -6.84
CA PHE A 72 -9.13 23.85 -7.05
C PHE A 72 -8.38 23.95 -8.37
N ILE A 73 -7.06 23.82 -8.28
CA ILE A 73 -6.16 23.82 -9.42
C ILE A 73 -5.84 22.38 -9.85
N PRO A 74 -5.70 22.11 -11.17
CA PRO A 74 -5.22 20.83 -11.64
C PRO A 74 -3.77 20.62 -11.21
N TYR A 75 -3.36 19.37 -11.02
CA TYR A 75 -1.93 19.05 -10.92
C TYR A 75 -1.22 19.35 -12.25
N GLU A 76 0.03 19.79 -12.16
CA GLU A 76 0.83 20.23 -13.30
C GLU A 76 1.38 19.06 -14.11
N ASN A 77 1.74 17.97 -13.42
CA ASN A 77 2.28 16.77 -14.03
C ASN A 77 1.50 15.54 -13.59
N TYR A 78 1.45 14.54 -14.48
CA TYR A 78 0.78 13.28 -14.21
C TYR A 78 1.68 12.10 -14.58
N GLN A 79 1.66 11.07 -13.73
CA GLN A 79 2.13 9.73 -14.09
C GLN A 79 0.89 8.84 -14.21
N GLU A 80 0.72 8.22 -15.36
CA GLU A 80 -0.31 7.21 -15.55
C GLU A 80 0.24 5.85 -15.13
N ILE A 81 -0.58 5.08 -14.44
CA ILE A 81 -0.32 3.68 -14.10
C ILE A 81 -1.38 2.85 -14.80
N THR A 82 -0.96 1.88 -15.59
CA THR A 82 -1.84 0.87 -16.18
C THR A 82 -1.89 -0.35 -15.27
N PHE A 83 -3.09 -0.81 -14.97
CA PHE A 83 -3.30 -1.97 -14.12
C PHE A 83 -3.66 -3.20 -14.96
N PRO A 84 -3.04 -4.37 -14.70
CA PRO A 84 -3.54 -5.65 -15.20
C PRO A 84 -4.87 -6.02 -14.51
N ASP A 85 -5.49 -7.13 -14.88
CA ASP A 85 -6.72 -7.59 -14.21
C ASP A 85 -6.46 -7.96 -12.74
N TYR A 86 -7.16 -7.29 -11.82
CA TYR A 86 -6.95 -7.43 -10.38
C TYR A 86 -8.23 -7.79 -9.63
N SER A 87 -8.07 -8.41 -8.46
CA SER A 87 -9.16 -8.61 -7.49
C SER A 87 -9.24 -7.47 -6.49
N PHE A 88 -8.10 -6.90 -6.11
CA PHE A 88 -8.03 -5.76 -5.21
C PHE A 88 -6.83 -4.90 -5.55
N MET A 89 -6.96 -3.60 -5.37
CA MET A 89 -5.86 -2.65 -5.47
C MET A 89 -6.01 -1.58 -4.40
N SER A 90 -4.92 -1.27 -3.73
CA SER A 90 -4.76 -0.07 -2.92
C SER A 90 -3.53 0.70 -3.40
N PHE A 91 -3.62 2.00 -3.54
CA PHE A 91 -2.43 2.83 -3.66
C PHE A 91 -2.57 4.13 -2.88
N ASN A 92 -1.44 4.63 -2.42
CA ASN A 92 -1.32 5.90 -1.73
C ASN A 92 -0.16 6.70 -2.33
N LEU A 93 -0.39 8.00 -2.52
CA LEU A 93 0.61 8.96 -2.91
C LEU A 93 0.67 10.07 -1.85
N TYR A 94 1.86 10.34 -1.38
CA TYR A 94 2.14 11.37 -0.41
C TYR A 94 3.16 12.38 -0.94
N GLY A 95 3.01 13.65 -0.57
CA GLY A 95 3.92 14.73 -0.88
C GLY A 95 4.62 15.26 0.36
N PHE A 96 5.91 15.56 0.23
CA PHE A 96 6.75 16.17 1.27
C PHE A 96 7.09 17.59 0.87
N GLU A 97 6.87 18.54 1.78
CA GLU A 97 7.30 19.93 1.59
C GLU A 97 8.83 20.02 1.50
N PRO A 98 9.35 21.08 0.84
CA PRO A 98 10.78 21.31 0.78
C PRO A 98 11.42 21.40 2.17
N ASN A 99 12.60 20.80 2.31
CA ASN A 99 13.36 20.73 3.58
C ASN A 99 12.70 19.92 4.72
N ASP A 100 11.64 19.15 4.48
CA ASP A 100 11.16 18.21 5.49
C ASP A 100 12.03 16.96 5.54
N GLU A 101 12.87 16.87 6.58
CA GLU A 101 13.75 15.73 6.82
C GLU A 101 12.98 14.49 7.31
N SER A 102 11.76 14.65 7.83
CA SER A 102 10.97 13.56 8.38
C SER A 102 10.24 12.78 7.28
N LYS A 103 10.51 11.47 7.19
CA LYS A 103 9.71 10.56 6.34
C LYS A 103 8.27 10.36 6.81
N TYR A 104 7.93 10.86 7.99
CA TYR A 104 6.60 10.72 8.62
C TYR A 104 5.75 11.98 8.50
N LYS A 105 6.30 13.05 7.94
CA LYS A 105 5.58 14.30 7.75
C LYS A 105 5.28 14.50 6.28
N SER A 106 4.05 14.18 5.88
CA SER A 106 3.64 14.26 4.48
C SER A 106 2.16 14.50 4.35
N PHE A 107 1.77 15.15 3.27
CA PHE A 107 0.38 15.28 2.86
C PHE A 107 -0.03 14.05 2.05
N LEU A 108 -1.21 13.49 2.33
CA LEU A 108 -1.84 12.50 1.46
C LEU A 108 -2.41 13.23 0.23
N ILE A 109 -1.77 13.03 -0.91
CA ILE A 109 -2.17 13.57 -2.21
C ILE A 109 -3.28 12.72 -2.80
N SER A 110 -3.19 11.40 -2.67
CA SER A 110 -4.15 10.49 -3.28
C SER A 110 -4.18 9.17 -2.53
N SER A 111 -5.37 8.67 -2.23
CA SER A 111 -5.61 7.31 -1.76
C SER A 111 -6.75 6.70 -2.55
N HIS A 112 -6.58 5.44 -2.97
CA HIS A 112 -7.59 4.68 -3.68
C HIS A 112 -7.57 3.23 -3.24
N ASP A 113 -8.73 2.74 -2.81
CA ASP A 113 -8.99 1.33 -2.56
C ASP A 113 -10.09 0.85 -3.51
N HIS A 114 -9.77 -0.13 -4.36
CA HIS A 114 -10.72 -0.72 -5.30
C HIS A 114 -10.83 -2.23 -5.09
N TYR A 115 -12.05 -2.66 -4.79
CA TYR A 115 -12.43 -4.07 -4.70
C TYR A 115 -13.04 -4.57 -6.03
N ILE A 116 -13.13 -5.90 -6.16
CA ILE A 116 -13.82 -6.57 -7.29
C ILE A 116 -15.18 -5.92 -7.53
N SER A 117 -15.27 -5.19 -8.64
CA SER A 117 -16.53 -4.66 -9.18
C SER A 117 -16.50 -4.78 -10.70
N SER A 118 -17.65 -4.60 -11.35
CA SER A 118 -17.75 -4.71 -12.82
C SER A 118 -17.05 -3.59 -13.59
N ASN A 119 -16.66 -2.50 -12.91
CA ASN A 119 -16.07 -1.30 -13.53
C ASN A 119 -14.69 -1.01 -12.92
N GLN A 120 -13.76 -1.96 -13.04
CA GLN A 120 -12.39 -1.77 -12.57
C GLN A 120 -11.67 -0.76 -13.46
N PRO A 121 -11.09 0.31 -12.91
CA PRO A 121 -10.22 1.18 -13.69
C PRO A 121 -9.00 0.40 -14.14
N THR A 122 -8.74 0.45 -15.44
CA THR A 122 -7.54 -0.09 -16.07
C THR A 122 -6.37 0.88 -16.00
N THR A 123 -6.63 2.13 -15.63
CA THR A 123 -5.62 3.17 -15.45
C THR A 123 -5.94 4.05 -14.24
N ALA A 124 -4.91 4.56 -13.58
CA ALA A 124 -5.02 5.69 -12.66
C ALA A 124 -4.01 6.77 -13.02
N LYS A 125 -4.35 8.02 -12.69
CA LYS A 125 -3.43 9.14 -12.74
C LYS A 125 -2.90 9.41 -11.34
N LEU A 126 -1.61 9.71 -11.26
CA LEU A 126 -0.94 10.26 -10.09
C LEU A 126 -0.56 11.71 -10.39
N GLY A 127 -1.07 12.66 -9.61
CA GLY A 127 -0.82 14.08 -9.77
C GLY A 127 0.40 14.53 -8.97
N PHE A 128 1.26 15.33 -9.60
CA PHE A 128 2.45 15.92 -8.97
C PHE A 128 2.38 17.44 -9.06
N SER A 129 2.73 18.09 -7.96
CA SER A 129 2.74 19.55 -7.80
C SER A 129 4.13 20.08 -7.44
N ASN A 130 4.45 21.29 -7.87
CA ASN A 130 5.71 21.92 -7.51
C ASN A 130 5.79 22.34 -6.03
N GLU A 131 4.68 22.26 -5.28
CA GLU A 131 4.65 22.49 -3.83
C GLU A 131 5.40 21.41 -3.04
N PHE A 132 5.66 20.24 -3.64
CA PHE A 132 6.36 19.13 -2.99
C PHE A 132 7.72 18.87 -3.64
N GLU A 133 8.76 18.74 -2.82
CA GLU A 133 10.12 18.42 -3.27
C GLU A 133 10.28 16.91 -3.50
N ARG A 134 9.56 16.11 -2.72
CA ARG A 134 9.68 14.64 -2.71
C ARG A 134 8.32 14.00 -2.57
N TYR A 135 8.22 12.76 -3.01
CA TYR A 135 7.03 11.94 -2.99
C TYR A 135 7.30 10.58 -2.37
N TYR A 136 6.30 10.02 -1.70
CA TYR A 136 6.24 8.62 -1.30
C TYR A 136 5.03 8.00 -2.00
N PHE A 137 5.28 6.96 -2.78
CA PHE A 137 4.25 6.19 -3.44
C PHE A 137 4.28 4.77 -2.91
N TYR A 138 3.11 4.24 -2.58
CA TYR A 138 2.91 2.85 -2.25
C TYR A 138 1.75 2.30 -3.05
N ILE A 139 1.95 1.14 -3.66
CA ILE A 139 0.88 0.35 -4.27
C ILE A 139 0.92 -1.07 -3.75
N TRP A 140 -0.25 -1.63 -3.55
CA TRP A 140 -0.49 -3.04 -3.27
C TRP A 140 -1.63 -3.52 -4.14
N ILE A 141 -1.39 -4.56 -4.94
CA ILE A 141 -2.35 -5.08 -5.89
C ILE A 141 -2.40 -6.60 -5.79
N ASN A 142 -3.61 -7.14 -5.61
CA ASN A 142 -3.89 -8.56 -5.72
C ASN A 142 -4.43 -8.84 -7.11
N LEU A 143 -3.70 -9.60 -7.91
CA LEU A 143 -4.15 -10.04 -9.23
C LEU A 143 -5.08 -11.25 -9.11
N ARG A 144 -5.99 -11.42 -10.07
CA ARG A 144 -6.96 -12.53 -10.06
C ARG A 144 -6.31 -13.92 -10.10
N ASN A 145 -5.08 -14.02 -10.58
CA ASN A 145 -4.29 -15.25 -10.65
C ASN A 145 -3.52 -15.57 -9.34
N LYS A 146 -4.00 -15.07 -8.19
CA LYS A 146 -3.45 -15.30 -6.83
C LYS A 146 -2.00 -14.82 -6.65
N TYR A 147 -1.64 -13.78 -7.40
CA TYR A 147 -0.36 -13.11 -7.30
C TYR A 147 -0.58 -11.73 -6.74
N THR A 148 0.23 -11.35 -5.77
CA THR A 148 0.21 -10.04 -5.14
C THR A 148 1.48 -9.32 -5.48
N TYR A 149 1.37 -8.08 -5.89
CA TYR A 149 2.50 -7.19 -6.12
C TYR A 149 2.36 -5.98 -5.21
N SER A 150 3.46 -5.55 -4.62
CA SER A 150 3.56 -4.25 -3.99
C SER A 150 4.88 -3.60 -4.33
N THR A 151 4.86 -2.28 -4.44
CA THR A 151 6.09 -1.49 -4.52
C THR A 151 5.94 -0.23 -3.70
N THR A 152 7.06 0.21 -3.16
CA THR A 152 7.23 1.50 -2.50
C THR A 152 8.31 2.25 -3.25
N GLU A 153 8.02 3.49 -3.62
CA GLU A 153 8.98 4.40 -4.22
C GLU A 153 9.02 5.71 -3.44
N ILE A 154 10.23 6.19 -3.15
CA ILE A 154 10.47 7.51 -2.58
C ILE A 154 11.44 8.27 -3.47
N GLY A 155 11.08 9.48 -3.87
CA GLY A 155 11.96 10.32 -4.70
C GLY A 155 11.32 11.65 -5.10
N ASN A 156 12.11 12.51 -5.75
CA ASN A 156 11.65 13.82 -6.23
C ASN A 156 10.66 13.68 -7.40
N SER A 157 10.65 12.51 -8.03
CA SER A 157 9.62 12.05 -8.95
C SER A 157 9.38 10.57 -8.72
N ILE A 158 8.20 10.10 -9.10
CA ILE A 158 7.87 8.68 -9.13
C ILE A 158 8.18 8.16 -10.52
N LYS A 159 8.91 7.04 -10.60
CA LYS A 159 9.24 6.45 -11.89
C LYS A 159 7.98 5.83 -12.51
N PRO A 160 7.96 5.58 -13.83
CA PRO A 160 6.89 4.80 -14.44
C PRO A 160 6.78 3.44 -13.76
N ILE A 161 5.65 3.18 -13.10
CA ILE A 161 5.39 1.92 -12.40
C ILE A 161 4.91 0.89 -13.42
N SER A 162 5.65 -0.22 -13.51
CA SER A 162 5.25 -1.38 -14.30
C SER A 162 4.98 -2.55 -13.36
N ILE A 163 3.75 -3.05 -13.36
CA ILE A 163 3.38 -4.24 -12.59
C ILE A 163 3.84 -5.46 -13.40
N PRO A 164 4.80 -6.27 -12.90
CA PRO A 164 5.31 -7.37 -13.67
C PRO A 164 4.28 -8.51 -13.77
N PRO A 165 4.33 -9.33 -14.82
CA PRO A 165 3.51 -10.54 -14.91
C PRO A 165 3.85 -11.50 -13.75
N LYS A 166 2.91 -12.40 -13.46
CA LYS A 166 3.10 -13.44 -12.43
C LYS A 166 4.35 -14.29 -12.79
N PRO A 167 5.33 -14.44 -11.88
CA PRO A 167 6.46 -15.32 -12.10
C PRO A 167 6.03 -16.79 -12.14
N ASN A 168 6.73 -17.61 -12.91
CA ASN A 168 6.63 -19.04 -12.80
C ASN A 168 7.49 -19.53 -11.63
N LEU A 169 6.87 -20.11 -10.61
CA LEU A 169 7.54 -20.63 -9.41
C LEU A 169 7.35 -22.15 -9.34
N ASP A 170 8.46 -22.87 -9.39
CA ASP A 170 8.51 -24.33 -9.28
C ASP A 170 9.08 -24.72 -7.91
N ILE A 171 8.25 -25.27 -7.03
CA ILE A 171 8.70 -25.78 -5.73
C ILE A 171 9.42 -27.12 -5.95
N ILE A 172 10.68 -27.18 -5.54
CA ILE A 172 11.52 -28.40 -5.60
C ILE A 172 11.29 -29.23 -4.35
N THR A 173 11.39 -28.60 -3.18
CA THR A 173 11.22 -29.24 -1.88
C THR A 173 10.27 -28.40 -1.02
N LYS A 174 9.26 -29.07 -0.44
CA LYS A 174 8.15 -28.44 0.31
C LYS A 174 8.16 -28.88 1.78
N THR A 175 9.29 -28.72 2.46
CA THR A 175 9.38 -28.91 3.92
C THR A 175 9.85 -27.62 4.59
N MET A 176 9.43 -27.38 5.83
CA MET A 176 9.83 -26.19 6.58
C MET A 176 11.35 -26.13 6.81
N THR A 177 11.98 -27.30 6.91
CA THR A 177 13.41 -27.46 7.22
C THR A 177 14.31 -27.46 5.99
N ASP A 178 13.77 -27.68 4.79
CA ASP A 178 14.51 -27.74 3.53
C ASP A 178 13.64 -27.20 2.38
N PHE A 179 13.22 -25.94 2.47
CA PHE A 179 12.39 -25.33 1.42
C PHE A 179 13.25 -24.88 0.25
N GLN A 180 12.93 -25.37 -0.96
CA GLN A 180 13.66 -25.04 -2.18
C GLN A 180 12.68 -24.78 -3.33
N PHE A 181 12.97 -23.75 -4.14
CA PHE A 181 12.16 -23.40 -5.31
C PHE A 181 13.05 -22.84 -6.43
N LYS A 182 12.50 -22.82 -7.64
CA LYS A 182 13.03 -22.08 -8.80
C LYS A 182 12.01 -21.04 -9.21
N VAL A 183 12.50 -19.90 -9.69
CA VAL A 183 11.65 -18.84 -10.24
C VAL A 183 12.31 -18.20 -11.45
N ASP A 184 11.51 -17.75 -12.41
CA ASP A 184 11.93 -17.10 -13.66
C ASP A 184 12.04 -15.57 -13.57
N THR A 185 12.07 -15.03 -12.35
CA THR A 185 12.19 -13.58 -12.10
C THR A 185 13.39 -13.27 -11.22
N GLU A 186 13.90 -12.05 -11.36
CA GLU A 186 15.01 -11.55 -10.55
C GLU A 186 14.52 -11.11 -9.17
N PHE A 187 15.29 -11.46 -8.13
CA PHE A 187 15.04 -11.09 -6.75
C PHE A 187 16.37 -10.91 -5.99
N THR A 188 16.32 -10.28 -4.81
CA THR A 188 17.50 -10.12 -3.92
C THR A 188 17.41 -11.01 -2.69
N SER A 189 16.20 -11.27 -2.22
CA SER A 189 15.91 -12.23 -1.16
C SER A 189 14.51 -12.80 -1.34
N SER A 190 14.24 -13.88 -0.62
CA SER A 190 12.92 -14.49 -0.59
C SER A 190 12.53 -14.82 0.84
N ALA A 191 11.24 -15.02 1.08
CA ALA A 191 10.75 -15.60 2.30
C ALA A 191 9.71 -16.69 2.01
N SER A 192 9.82 -17.82 2.70
CA SER A 192 8.75 -18.83 2.74
C SER A 192 7.92 -18.64 3.99
N VAL A 193 6.60 -18.63 3.83
CA VAL A 193 5.64 -18.44 4.92
C VAL A 193 4.89 -19.75 5.13
N TRP A 194 4.93 -20.22 6.37
CA TRP A 194 4.27 -21.43 6.84
C TRP A 194 3.29 -21.06 7.93
N ARG A 195 2.12 -21.70 7.95
CA ARG A 195 1.04 -21.29 8.84
C ARG A 195 0.19 -22.47 9.30
N TYR A 196 -0.26 -22.40 10.54
CA TYR A 196 -1.27 -23.30 11.09
C TYR A 196 -2.49 -22.49 11.53
N PHE A 197 -3.65 -22.92 11.05
CA PHE A 197 -4.95 -22.38 11.43
C PHE A 197 -5.67 -23.39 12.30
N LYS A 198 -6.30 -22.92 13.38
CA LYS A 198 -7.31 -23.71 14.08
C LYS A 198 -8.66 -23.10 13.78
N GLU A 199 -9.59 -23.93 13.32
CA GLU A 199 -10.99 -23.53 13.30
C GLU A 199 -11.43 -23.31 14.75
N SER A 200 -11.87 -22.09 15.06
CA SER A 200 -12.51 -21.82 16.33
C SER A 200 -13.83 -22.58 16.39
N GLU A 201 -14.22 -22.95 17.61
CA GLU A 201 -15.51 -23.60 17.89
C GLU A 201 -16.68 -22.59 17.84
N SER A 202 -16.46 -21.39 17.31
CA SER A 202 -17.49 -20.37 17.15
C SER A 202 -18.48 -20.75 16.05
N ASN A 203 -19.67 -20.14 16.06
CA ASN A 203 -20.67 -20.31 15.00
C ASN A 203 -21.04 -18.93 14.42
N PRO A 204 -20.65 -18.61 13.17
CA PRO A 204 -19.91 -19.47 12.23
C PRO A 204 -18.44 -19.67 12.65
N PRO A 205 -17.84 -20.83 12.33
CA PRO A 205 -16.44 -21.10 12.66
C PRO A 205 -15.53 -20.05 12.01
N GLN A 206 -14.74 -19.38 12.84
CA GLN A 206 -13.70 -18.45 12.40
C GLN A 206 -12.34 -19.13 12.47
N SER A 207 -11.51 -18.99 11.44
CA SER A 207 -10.13 -19.47 11.50
C SER A 207 -9.29 -18.53 12.36
N GLU A 208 -8.73 -19.05 13.46
CA GLU A 208 -7.82 -18.30 14.31
C GLU A 208 -6.37 -18.64 13.96
N TYR A 209 -5.55 -17.59 13.80
CA TYR A 209 -4.11 -17.71 13.61
C TYR A 209 -3.46 -18.15 14.92
N LEU A 210 -2.92 -19.37 14.96
CA LEU A 210 -2.19 -19.85 16.13
C LEU A 210 -0.68 -19.76 15.96
N THR A 211 -0.18 -20.02 14.75
CA THR A 211 1.26 -20.03 14.51
C THR A 211 1.58 -19.66 13.07
N GLU A 212 2.53 -18.74 12.91
CA GLU A 212 3.17 -18.42 11.64
C GLU A 212 4.69 -18.54 11.80
N TRP A 213 5.31 -19.15 10.79
CA TRP A 213 6.76 -19.25 10.68
C TRP A 213 7.19 -18.68 9.33
N LYS A 214 8.04 -17.66 9.36
CA LYS A 214 8.57 -16.98 8.16
C LYS A 214 10.08 -17.15 8.11
N ILE A 215 10.57 -17.78 7.05
CA ILE A 215 12.00 -18.02 6.82
C ILE A 215 12.44 -17.13 5.68
N SER A 216 13.35 -16.19 5.95
CA SER A 216 13.92 -15.29 4.94
C SER A 216 15.33 -15.74 4.55
N VAL A 217 15.62 -15.78 3.25
CA VAL A 217 16.94 -16.15 2.69
C VAL A 217 17.38 -15.17 1.60
N PRO A 218 18.67 -14.80 1.54
CA PRO A 218 19.25 -14.10 0.38
C PRO A 218 19.14 -14.93 -0.90
N LYS A 219 19.18 -14.27 -2.07
CA LYS A 219 19.21 -14.97 -3.36
C LYS A 219 20.45 -15.88 -3.43
N ASN A 220 20.25 -17.09 -3.95
CA ASN A 220 21.25 -18.17 -4.07
C ASN A 220 21.69 -18.82 -2.75
N GLU A 221 21.07 -18.46 -1.63
CA GLU A 221 21.25 -19.18 -0.37
C GLU A 221 20.09 -20.16 -0.15
N THR A 222 20.40 -21.29 0.48
CA THR A 222 19.40 -22.26 0.92
C THR A 222 19.31 -22.23 2.44
N PHE A 223 18.11 -22.37 2.97
CA PHE A 223 17.89 -22.57 4.39
C PHE A 223 17.77 -24.06 4.66
N ASN A 224 18.65 -24.58 5.51
CA ASN A 224 18.53 -25.92 6.05
C ASN A 224 18.50 -25.83 7.58
N LEU A 225 17.34 -26.10 8.17
CA LEU A 225 17.17 -26.19 9.61
C LEU A 225 17.07 -27.65 10.00
N VAL A 226 18.14 -28.19 10.58
CA VAL A 226 18.17 -29.59 10.98
C VAL A 226 17.16 -29.85 12.11
N GLU A 227 17.12 -28.99 13.12
CA GLU A 227 16.17 -29.04 14.24
C GLU A 227 15.83 -27.62 14.73
N LEU A 228 14.61 -27.45 15.26
CA LEU A 228 14.21 -26.23 15.94
C LEU A 228 14.98 -26.10 17.26
N PRO A 229 15.42 -24.88 17.67
CA PRO A 229 16.07 -24.69 18.96
C PRO A 229 15.17 -25.17 20.10
N LEU A 230 15.71 -26.02 21.00
CA LEU A 230 14.98 -26.57 22.14
C LEU A 230 14.30 -25.46 22.98
N GLU A 231 14.94 -24.31 23.12
CA GLU A 231 14.42 -23.14 23.83
C GLU A 231 13.05 -22.68 23.31
N ILE A 232 12.80 -22.75 22.00
CA ILE A 232 11.51 -22.39 21.40
C ILE A 232 10.44 -23.40 21.83
N THR A 233 10.76 -24.69 21.73
CA THR A 233 9.82 -25.77 22.08
C THR A 233 9.54 -25.86 23.58
N GLU A 234 10.51 -25.49 24.43
CA GLU A 234 10.36 -25.49 25.89
C GLU A 234 9.60 -24.26 26.41
N ASN A 235 9.92 -23.06 25.90
CA ASN A 235 9.28 -21.83 26.38
C ASN A 235 7.90 -21.59 25.76
N TYR A 236 7.63 -22.20 24.60
CA TYR A 236 6.38 -22.00 23.87
C TYR A 236 5.75 -23.32 23.40
N PRO A 237 5.36 -24.20 24.33
CA PRO A 237 4.87 -25.55 24.01
C PRO A 237 3.56 -25.58 23.21
N ASN A 238 2.86 -24.44 23.12
CA ASN A 238 1.61 -24.31 22.36
C ASN A 238 1.82 -23.85 20.91
N ILE A 239 3.07 -23.59 20.49
CA ILE A 239 3.40 -23.31 19.09
C ILE A 239 3.32 -24.65 18.35
N ASN A 240 2.25 -24.85 17.59
CA ASN A 240 1.94 -26.11 16.89
C ASN A 240 2.83 -26.24 15.63
N LEU A 241 4.15 -26.32 15.81
CA LEU A 241 5.14 -26.30 14.72
C LEU A 241 5.00 -27.50 13.78
N ASP A 242 4.56 -28.63 14.30
CA ASP A 242 4.27 -29.87 13.56
C ASP A 242 3.08 -29.75 12.60
N LYS A 243 2.21 -28.76 12.80
CA LYS A 243 1.01 -28.53 11.98
C LYS A 243 1.16 -27.39 10.96
N LEU A 244 2.36 -26.84 10.84
CA LEU A 244 2.63 -25.76 9.89
C LEU A 244 2.56 -26.28 8.46
N GLU A 245 1.74 -25.62 7.65
CA GLU A 245 1.63 -25.89 6.22
C GLU A 245 2.21 -24.73 5.42
N TYR A 246 2.85 -25.03 4.29
CA TYR A 246 3.35 -24.00 3.39
C TYR A 246 2.18 -23.20 2.83
N LEU A 247 2.27 -21.87 2.95
CA LEU A 247 1.25 -20.94 2.50
C LEU A 247 1.67 -20.19 1.22
N ARG A 248 2.85 -19.57 1.24
CA ARG A 248 3.30 -18.70 0.12
C ARG A 248 4.81 -18.47 0.13
N THR A 249 5.30 -18.00 -1.01
CA THR A 249 6.65 -17.44 -1.16
C THR A 249 6.54 -15.95 -1.47
N GLU A 250 7.35 -15.16 -0.78
CA GLU A 250 7.52 -13.73 -0.99
C GLU A 250 8.90 -13.50 -1.61
N LEU A 251 8.99 -12.73 -2.68
CA LEU A 251 10.22 -12.36 -3.38
C LEU A 251 10.42 -10.86 -3.22
N PHE A 252 11.63 -10.46 -2.84
CA PHE A 252 11.95 -9.06 -2.53
C PHE A 252 13.05 -8.55 -3.45
N ASN A 253 12.84 -7.34 -3.97
CA ASN A 253 13.84 -6.54 -4.65
C ASN A 253 14.03 -5.26 -3.86
N ILE A 254 15.14 -5.19 -3.12
CA ILE A 254 15.50 -4.00 -2.33
C ILE A 254 16.64 -3.30 -3.07
N GLU A 255 16.34 -2.14 -3.67
CA GLU A 255 17.35 -1.28 -4.28
C GLU A 255 17.65 -0.10 -3.36
N ASN A 256 18.78 -0.16 -2.65
CA ASN A 256 19.27 0.95 -1.83
C ASN A 256 20.25 1.80 -2.63
N LYS A 257 19.75 2.66 -3.53
CA LYS A 257 20.57 3.70 -4.17
C LYS A 257 19.79 5.01 -4.23
N ASP A 258 20.18 5.95 -3.36
CA ASP A 258 19.80 7.38 -3.37
C ASP A 258 18.31 7.75 -3.27
N GLY A 259 17.47 6.76 -2.97
CA GLY A 259 16.05 6.89 -2.62
C GLY A 259 15.58 5.50 -2.21
N TYR A 260 14.80 5.39 -1.14
CA TYR A 260 14.30 4.09 -0.71
C TYR A 260 13.28 3.60 -1.75
N SER A 261 13.66 2.61 -2.56
CA SER A 261 12.75 1.86 -3.41
C SER A 261 12.82 0.39 -3.03
N SER A 262 11.65 -0.20 -2.82
CA SER A 262 11.53 -1.62 -2.55
C SER A 262 10.30 -2.15 -3.25
N SER A 263 10.46 -3.26 -3.96
CA SER A 263 9.32 -4.03 -4.46
C SER A 263 9.27 -5.39 -3.79
N GLU A 264 8.04 -5.84 -3.56
CA GLU A 264 7.72 -7.11 -2.95
C GLU A 264 6.69 -7.81 -3.83
N ILE A 265 7.00 -9.03 -4.24
CA ILE A 265 6.12 -9.94 -4.97
C ILE A 265 5.72 -11.05 -4.00
N LYS A 266 4.43 -11.27 -3.79
CA LYS A 266 3.93 -12.44 -3.04
C LYS A 266 3.21 -13.38 -3.98
N ILE A 267 3.63 -14.63 -4.01
CA ILE A 267 3.00 -15.69 -4.79
C ILE A 267 2.35 -16.66 -3.80
N VAL A 268 1.02 -16.64 -3.76
CA VAL A 268 0.24 -17.56 -2.93
C VAL A 268 0.01 -18.84 -3.73
N TYR A 269 0.30 -19.99 -3.10
CA TYR A 269 0.06 -21.30 -3.67
C TYR A 269 -1.10 -21.95 -2.90
N GLU A 270 -2.15 -22.34 -3.61
CA GLU A 270 -3.25 -23.15 -3.08
C GLU A 270 -3.17 -24.54 -3.69
#